data_AF-A0A372YVW4-F1
#
_entry.id   AF-A0A372YVW4-F1
#
_cell.length_a   1.000
_cell.length_b   1.000
_cell.length_c   1.000
_cell.angle_alpha   90.00
_cell.angle_beta   90.00
_cell.angle_gamma   90.00
#
_symmetry.space_group_name_H-M   'P 1'
#
loop_
_entity.id
_entity.type
_entity.pdbx_description
1 polymer ?
#
loop_
_entity_poly.entity_id
_entity_poly.type
_entity_poly.pdbx_seq_one_letter_code
_entity_poly.pdbx_strand_id
1 'polypeptide(L)'
;MKIGYACTLVLQDDTKMRSCIAKNASELRLIELIDHNLTALSNILTYNHQQGIKMFRISSDIIPFGSSPINSVDWQTLFQSAFTFLQEQIKRYDMRVSMHPGQYTIINSPNPEVVQRAIADLQYHCALLDLLCEDATHKMVLHVGGVYGDKQEAMKRFMAEYRELDETIKRRLIIENDDRYYTLEDVLWIAEKIQIPVVFDNLHHKLNPSLTNLNEKQCLALVKQTWKSVDGRMKMHYSEQDPLKRAGAHASSIDIETFLEFCKDLQKEEVDIMLEVKDKHVSALRVIEALRNKYPWLLEE
;
A
#
# COMPACT_ATOMS: atom_id res chain seq x y z
N MET A 1 -11.17 -6.11 12.00
CA MET A 1 -10.36 -6.27 10.75
C MET A 1 -10.92 -5.31 9.72
N LYS A 2 -10.07 -4.53 9.07
CA LYS A 2 -10.45 -3.69 7.93
C LYS A 2 -10.10 -4.43 6.63
N ILE A 3 -11.06 -4.45 5.69
CA ILE A 3 -10.87 -4.95 4.32
C ILE A 3 -10.77 -3.75 3.39
N GLY A 4 -9.85 -3.81 2.43
CA GLY A 4 -9.64 -2.74 1.45
C GLY A 4 -9.26 -3.23 0.07
N TYR A 5 -9.15 -2.29 -0.86
CA TYR A 5 -8.72 -2.51 -2.23
C TYR A 5 -7.85 -1.35 -2.73
N ALA A 6 -7.21 -1.54 -3.88
CA ALA A 6 -6.19 -0.64 -4.37
C ALA A 6 -6.58 0.28 -5.54
N CYS A 7 -6.27 1.57 -5.36
CA CYS A 7 -6.15 2.66 -6.34
C CYS A 7 -7.44 3.17 -6.98
N THR A 8 -8.32 2.30 -7.47
CA THR A 8 -9.46 2.72 -8.30
C THR A 8 -10.73 1.97 -7.97
N LEU A 9 -11.85 2.67 -8.05
CA LEU A 9 -13.19 2.09 -8.01
C LEU A 9 -13.59 1.81 -9.46
N VAL A 10 -13.80 0.54 -9.80
CA VAL A 10 -14.18 0.16 -11.17
C VAL A 10 -15.66 0.48 -11.40
N LEU A 11 -16.02 0.86 -12.63
CA LEU A 11 -17.40 1.14 -13.03
C LEU A 11 -18.04 2.40 -12.42
N GLN A 12 -17.25 3.36 -11.89
CA GLN A 12 -17.72 4.71 -11.54
C GLN A 12 -16.85 5.79 -12.18
N ASP A 13 -17.43 6.61 -13.05
CA ASP A 13 -16.68 7.55 -13.89
C ASP A 13 -16.11 8.75 -13.12
N ASP A 14 -16.80 9.19 -12.08
CA ASP A 14 -16.42 10.33 -11.23
C ASP A 14 -15.27 10.01 -10.26
N THR A 15 -14.86 8.75 -10.17
CA THR A 15 -13.74 8.28 -9.33
C THR A 15 -12.44 8.03 -10.10
N LYS A 16 -12.46 8.26 -11.42
CA LYS A 16 -11.30 8.01 -12.28
C LYS A 16 -10.24 9.08 -12.10
N MET A 17 -9.06 8.66 -11.62
CA MET A 17 -7.86 9.49 -11.61
C MET A 17 -7.43 9.84 -13.03
N ARG A 18 -6.96 11.07 -13.22
CA ARG A 18 -6.48 11.62 -14.49
C ARG A 18 -5.00 11.96 -14.37
N SER A 19 -4.30 11.84 -15.50
CA SER A 19 -2.90 12.22 -15.62
C SER A 19 -2.66 12.82 -17.02
N CYS A 20 -1.45 13.31 -17.26
CA CYS A 20 -0.99 13.74 -18.57
C CYS A 20 0.46 13.33 -18.79
N ILE A 21 0.90 13.38 -20.05
CA ILE A 21 2.31 13.21 -20.39
C ILE A 21 3.08 14.52 -20.16
N ALA A 22 4.38 14.40 -19.87
CA ALA A 22 5.24 15.53 -19.48
C ALA A 22 5.13 16.75 -20.40
N LYS A 23 5.06 16.54 -21.73
CA LYS A 23 4.95 17.63 -22.71
C LYS A 23 3.68 18.48 -22.57
N ASN A 24 2.64 17.96 -21.91
CA ASN A 24 1.35 18.62 -21.70
C ASN A 24 1.17 19.08 -20.24
N ALA A 25 2.19 18.93 -19.39
CA ALA A 25 2.14 19.26 -17.97
C ALA A 25 2.37 20.77 -17.73
N SER A 26 1.54 21.63 -18.31
CA SER A 26 1.53 23.04 -17.95
C SER A 26 0.99 23.22 -16.52
N GLU A 27 1.36 24.33 -15.87
CA GLU A 27 0.90 24.64 -14.51
C GLU A 27 -0.63 24.58 -14.38
N LEU A 28 -1.36 25.27 -15.28
CA LEU A 28 -2.82 25.24 -15.31
C LEU A 28 -3.36 23.81 -15.48
N ARG A 29 -2.74 23.01 -16.36
CA ARG A 29 -3.17 21.63 -16.60
C ARG A 29 -2.95 20.76 -15.37
N LEU A 30 -1.83 20.95 -14.66
CA LEU A 30 -1.54 20.24 -13.43
C LEU A 30 -2.54 20.61 -12.34
N ILE A 31 -2.87 21.89 -12.17
CA ILE A 31 -3.89 22.37 -11.23
C ILE A 31 -5.24 21.70 -11.52
N GLU A 32 -5.70 21.70 -12.78
CA GLU A 32 -6.95 21.03 -13.19
C GLU A 32 -6.95 19.54 -12.87
N LEU A 33 -5.83 18.85 -13.10
CA LEU A 33 -5.71 17.42 -12.85
C LEU A 33 -5.71 17.11 -11.35
N ILE A 34 -4.99 17.91 -10.55
CA ILE A 34 -4.94 17.76 -9.10
C ILE A 34 -6.33 17.98 -8.50
N ASP A 35 -7.01 19.07 -8.87
CA ASP A 35 -8.36 19.36 -8.40
C ASP A 35 -9.35 18.22 -8.69
N HIS A 36 -9.31 17.72 -9.94
CA HIS A 36 -10.10 16.56 -10.35
C HIS A 36 -9.77 15.31 -9.52
N ASN A 37 -8.49 15.01 -9.30
CA ASN A 37 -8.05 13.82 -8.59
C ASN A 37 -8.38 13.87 -7.09
N LEU A 38 -8.29 15.05 -6.46
CA LEU A 38 -8.72 15.25 -5.07
C LEU A 38 -10.24 15.07 -4.93
N THR A 39 -11.02 15.60 -5.88
CA THR A 39 -12.47 15.37 -5.95
C THR A 39 -12.80 13.88 -6.12
N ALA A 40 -12.11 13.21 -7.04
CA ALA A 40 -12.26 11.76 -7.24
C ALA A 40 -11.93 10.96 -5.98
N LEU A 41 -10.88 11.33 -5.24
CA LEU A 41 -10.56 10.71 -3.95
C LEU A 41 -11.69 10.90 -2.95
N SER A 42 -12.24 12.11 -2.80
CA SER A 42 -13.38 12.38 -1.92
C SER A 42 -14.58 11.49 -2.24
N ASN A 43 -14.89 11.30 -3.52
CA ASN A 43 -15.99 10.44 -3.96
C ASN A 43 -15.71 8.97 -3.62
N ILE A 44 -14.47 8.50 -3.80
CA ILE A 44 -14.05 7.14 -3.39
C ILE A 44 -14.21 6.95 -1.88
N LEU A 45 -13.74 7.90 -1.07
CA LEU A 45 -13.84 7.82 0.39
C LEU A 45 -15.32 7.78 0.84
N THR A 46 -16.16 8.61 0.23
CA THR A 46 -17.60 8.64 0.50
C THR A 46 -18.27 7.32 0.14
N TYR A 47 -17.97 6.78 -1.05
CA TYR A 47 -18.48 5.47 -1.46
C TYR A 47 -18.04 4.37 -0.49
N ASN A 48 -16.75 4.33 -0.16
CA ASN A 48 -16.20 3.31 0.74
C ASN A 48 -16.87 3.35 2.10
N HIS A 49 -17.10 4.55 2.65
CA HIS A 49 -17.86 4.71 3.87
C HIS A 49 -19.28 4.15 3.76
N GLN A 50 -20.02 4.50 2.70
CA GLN A 50 -21.39 4.02 2.47
C GLN A 50 -21.47 2.50 2.33
N GLN A 51 -20.43 1.86 1.81
CA GLN A 51 -20.37 0.41 1.64
C GLN A 51 -19.70 -0.34 2.80
N GLY A 52 -19.23 0.36 3.83
CA GLY A 52 -18.51 -0.25 4.95
C GLY A 52 -17.10 -0.74 4.61
N ILE A 53 -16.49 -0.24 3.54
CA ILE A 53 -15.07 -0.48 3.21
C ILE A 53 -14.21 0.47 4.04
N LYS A 54 -13.44 -0.08 4.97
CA LYS A 54 -12.67 0.70 5.96
C LYS A 54 -11.18 0.85 5.62
N MET A 55 -10.72 0.34 4.49
CA MET A 55 -9.32 0.47 4.07
C MET A 55 -9.19 0.76 2.58
N PHE A 56 -8.22 1.60 2.20
CA PHE A 56 -8.01 1.96 0.79
C PHE A 56 -6.54 2.27 0.50
N ARG A 57 -6.03 1.83 -0.65
CA ARG A 57 -4.72 2.29 -1.15
C ARG A 57 -4.91 3.44 -2.12
N ILE A 58 -4.46 4.63 -1.74
CA ILE A 58 -4.51 5.83 -2.57
C ILE A 58 -3.51 5.64 -3.73
N SER A 59 -3.93 6.05 -4.93
CA SER A 59 -3.06 6.02 -6.11
C SER A 59 -1.91 7.02 -5.97
N SER A 60 -0.70 6.62 -6.34
CA SER A 60 0.45 7.54 -6.45
C SER A 60 0.23 8.65 -7.49
N ASP A 61 -0.68 8.45 -8.44
CA ASP A 61 -1.01 9.42 -9.50
C ASP A 61 -1.94 10.56 -9.04
N ILE A 62 -2.37 10.58 -7.77
CA ILE A 62 -3.28 11.61 -7.25
C ILE A 62 -2.72 13.02 -7.47
N ILE A 63 -1.42 13.20 -7.25
CA ILE A 63 -0.67 14.39 -7.70
C ILE A 63 0.20 13.98 -8.89
N PRO A 64 -0.17 14.34 -10.13
CA PRO A 64 0.63 14.01 -11.30
C PRO A 64 2.05 14.56 -11.15
N PHE A 65 3.05 13.72 -11.39
CA PHE A 65 4.46 14.08 -11.24
C PHE A 65 4.83 14.61 -9.85
N GLY A 66 4.14 14.17 -8.77
CA GLY A 66 4.29 14.74 -7.42
C GLY A 66 5.70 14.78 -6.83
N SER A 67 6.59 13.88 -7.27
CA SER A 67 8.01 13.83 -6.88
C SER A 67 8.97 14.33 -7.95
N SER A 68 8.46 14.74 -9.12
CA SER A 68 9.25 15.11 -10.29
C SER A 68 9.27 16.62 -10.48
N PRO A 69 10.40 17.20 -10.92
CA PRO A 69 10.52 18.63 -11.19
C PRO A 69 9.61 19.12 -12.34
N ILE A 70 8.95 18.21 -13.06
CA ILE A 70 7.90 18.55 -14.03
C ILE A 70 6.73 19.25 -13.35
N ASN A 71 6.41 18.88 -12.09
CA ASN A 71 5.37 19.54 -11.33
C ASN A 71 5.97 20.68 -10.49
N SER A 72 5.77 21.91 -10.95
CA SER A 72 6.17 23.12 -10.22
C SER A 72 5.05 23.73 -9.38
N VAL A 73 3.86 23.11 -9.33
CA VAL A 73 2.71 23.62 -8.57
C VAL A 73 2.97 23.40 -7.08
N ASP A 74 2.86 24.46 -6.27
CA ASP A 74 2.78 24.31 -4.80
C ASP A 74 1.40 23.79 -4.40
N TRP A 75 1.17 22.51 -4.68
CA TRP A 75 -0.11 21.84 -4.51
C TRP A 75 -0.51 21.76 -3.03
N GLN A 76 0.45 21.71 -2.10
CA GLN A 76 0.17 21.64 -0.66
C GLN A 76 -0.55 22.89 -0.18
N THR A 77 -0.03 24.07 -0.57
CA THR A 77 -0.63 25.35 -0.21
C THR A 77 -1.89 25.61 -1.02
N LEU A 78 -1.83 25.41 -2.35
CA LEU A 78 -2.94 25.75 -3.25
C LEU A 78 -4.21 24.94 -2.94
N PHE A 79 -4.07 23.66 -2.57
CA PHE A 79 -5.19 22.76 -2.28
C PHE A 79 -5.36 22.47 -0.79
N GLN A 80 -4.83 23.31 0.10
CA GLN A 80 -4.89 23.11 1.56
C GLN A 80 -6.33 22.82 2.04
N SER A 81 -7.32 23.58 1.61
CA SER A 81 -8.73 23.37 1.99
C SER A 81 -9.26 22.00 1.55
N ALA A 82 -8.86 21.51 0.39
CA ALA A 82 -9.25 20.19 -0.10
C ALA A 82 -8.58 19.08 0.72
N PHE A 83 -7.31 19.22 1.09
CA PHE A 83 -6.63 18.28 1.97
C PHE A 83 -7.24 18.24 3.36
N THR A 84 -7.56 19.40 3.95
CA THR A 84 -8.27 19.46 5.24
C THR A 84 -9.61 18.72 5.17
N PHE A 85 -10.38 18.94 4.10
CA PHE A 85 -11.64 18.22 3.90
C PHE A 85 -11.45 16.70 3.79
N LEU A 86 -10.46 16.24 3.02
CA LEU A 86 -10.15 14.81 2.87
C LEU A 86 -9.65 14.20 4.19
N GLN A 87 -8.84 14.93 4.96
CA GLN A 87 -8.38 14.51 6.29
C GLN A 87 -9.57 14.31 7.24
N GLU A 88 -10.52 15.25 7.27
CA GLU A 88 -11.74 15.12 8.05
C GLU A 88 -12.60 13.94 7.61
N GLN A 89 -12.70 13.66 6.31
CA GLN A 89 -13.39 12.48 5.80
C GLN A 89 -12.72 11.18 6.26
N ILE A 90 -11.40 11.05 6.09
CA ILE A 90 -10.63 9.87 6.50
C ILE A 90 -10.84 9.59 7.99
N LYS A 91 -10.72 10.63 8.82
CA LYS A 91 -10.92 10.54 10.28
C LYS A 91 -12.36 10.17 10.64
N ARG A 92 -13.35 10.89 10.08
CA ARG A 92 -14.78 10.65 10.37
C ARG A 92 -15.24 9.26 9.93
N TYR A 93 -14.72 8.76 8.82
CA TYR A 93 -15.10 7.46 8.27
C TYR A 93 -14.33 6.29 8.89
N ASP A 94 -13.37 6.58 9.79
CA ASP A 94 -12.43 5.60 10.36
C ASP A 94 -11.73 4.78 9.25
N MET A 95 -11.28 5.48 8.20
CA MET A 95 -10.64 4.83 7.06
C MET A 95 -9.14 4.68 7.28
N ARG A 96 -8.62 3.47 7.10
CA ARG A 96 -7.18 3.20 7.03
C ARG A 96 -6.69 3.36 5.59
N VAL A 97 -5.95 4.43 5.31
CA VAL A 97 -5.31 4.63 4.00
C VAL A 97 -3.85 4.17 3.97
N SER A 98 -3.37 3.78 2.78
CA SER A 98 -1.96 3.50 2.52
C SER A 98 -1.59 3.94 1.09
N MET A 99 -0.30 3.97 0.79
CA MET A 99 0.21 4.13 -0.57
C MET A 99 1.24 3.04 -0.87
N HIS A 100 1.49 2.80 -2.15
CA HIS A 100 2.55 1.90 -2.60
C HIS A 100 3.28 2.59 -3.75
N PRO A 101 4.38 3.30 -3.48
CA PRO A 101 5.27 3.85 -4.50
C PRO A 101 5.59 2.80 -5.57
N GLY A 102 5.73 3.24 -6.81
CA GLY A 102 5.85 2.34 -7.97
C GLY A 102 7.16 1.56 -8.00
N GLN A 103 7.27 0.65 -8.96
CA GLN A 103 8.45 -0.23 -9.17
C GLN A 103 9.79 0.50 -9.40
N TYR A 104 9.77 1.82 -9.63
CA TYR A 104 10.97 2.63 -9.85
C TYR A 104 11.51 3.27 -8.56
N THR A 105 10.76 3.20 -7.46
CA THR A 105 11.15 3.73 -6.16
C THR A 105 12.07 2.72 -5.49
N ILE A 106 13.34 2.70 -5.91
CA ILE A 106 14.33 1.70 -5.49
C ILE A 106 15.45 2.38 -4.69
N ILE A 107 15.39 2.28 -3.36
CA ILE A 107 16.41 2.87 -2.50
C ILE A 107 17.69 2.05 -2.42
N ASN A 108 17.69 0.76 -2.79
CA ASN A 108 18.89 -0.10 -2.70
C ASN A 108 19.73 -0.16 -3.99
N SER A 109 19.46 0.75 -4.93
CA SER A 109 20.16 0.85 -6.21
C SER A 109 21.63 1.22 -6.01
N PRO A 110 22.58 0.63 -6.77
CA PRO A 110 23.97 1.06 -6.74
C PRO A 110 24.19 2.40 -7.45
N ASN A 111 23.19 2.92 -8.17
CA ASN A 111 23.24 4.24 -8.79
C ASN A 111 22.66 5.31 -7.82
N PRO A 112 23.48 6.25 -7.31
CA PRO A 112 23.04 7.27 -6.37
C PRO A 112 21.90 8.16 -6.90
N GLU A 113 21.85 8.43 -8.21
CA GLU A 113 20.77 9.25 -8.78
C GLU A 113 19.41 8.54 -8.75
N VAL A 114 19.40 7.20 -8.80
CA VAL A 114 18.17 6.41 -8.66
C VAL A 114 17.71 6.45 -7.20
N VAL A 115 18.65 6.33 -6.26
CA VAL A 115 18.36 6.45 -4.82
C VAL A 115 17.81 7.82 -4.49
N GLN A 116 18.44 8.90 -4.95
CA GLN A 116 17.96 10.27 -4.74
C GLN A 116 16.54 10.48 -5.28
N ARG A 117 16.23 9.98 -6.48
CA ARG A 117 14.88 10.03 -7.06
C ARG A 117 13.88 9.19 -6.27
N ALA A 118 14.28 8.02 -5.78
CA ALA A 118 13.44 7.18 -4.93
C ALA A 118 13.14 7.88 -3.59
N ILE A 119 14.12 8.54 -2.97
CA ILE A 119 13.93 9.30 -1.75
C ILE A 119 12.97 10.48 -1.99
N ALA A 120 13.13 11.23 -3.08
CA ALA A 120 12.19 12.30 -3.45
C ALA A 120 10.76 11.76 -3.66
N ASP A 121 10.64 10.57 -4.22
CA ASP A 121 9.35 9.89 -4.36
C ASP A 121 8.73 9.49 -3.01
N LEU A 122 9.53 8.95 -2.09
CA LEU A 122 9.08 8.68 -0.71
C LEU A 122 8.69 9.95 0.04
N GLN A 123 9.41 11.06 -0.15
CA GLN A 123 9.10 12.36 0.43
C GLN A 123 7.74 12.88 -0.05
N TYR A 124 7.47 12.77 -1.35
CA TYR A 124 6.16 13.11 -1.94
C TYR A 124 5.02 12.32 -1.26
N HIS A 125 5.14 11.00 -1.21
CA HIS A 125 4.11 10.15 -0.61
C HIS A 125 3.94 10.43 0.89
N CYS A 126 5.03 10.72 1.60
CA CYS A 126 4.98 11.10 3.01
C CYS A 126 4.25 12.44 3.21
N ALA A 127 4.61 13.48 2.44
CA ALA A 127 3.97 14.79 2.53
C ALA A 127 2.47 14.71 2.24
N LEU A 128 2.07 13.90 1.26
CA LEU A 128 0.67 13.65 0.97
C LEU A 128 -0.05 12.95 2.13
N LEU A 129 0.54 11.89 2.71
CA LEU A 129 -0.05 11.20 3.85
C LEU A 129 -0.11 12.09 5.11
N ASP A 130 0.85 12.99 5.31
CA ASP A 130 0.86 13.93 6.43
C ASP A 130 -0.24 15.00 6.29
N LEU A 131 -0.58 15.39 5.05
CA LEU A 131 -1.74 16.25 4.79
C LEU A 131 -3.07 15.53 5.02
N LEU A 132 -3.13 14.22 4.74
CA LEU A 132 -4.35 13.43 4.81
C LEU A 132 -4.60 12.77 6.18
N CYS A 133 -3.57 12.62 7.02
CA CYS A 133 -3.64 11.79 8.21
C CYS A 133 -2.80 12.34 9.37
N GLU A 134 -3.39 12.36 10.57
CA GLU A 134 -2.76 12.91 11.78
C GLU A 134 -1.69 11.98 12.38
N ASP A 135 -1.80 10.66 12.19
CA ASP A 135 -0.93 9.66 12.83
C ASP A 135 -0.10 8.82 11.83
N ALA A 136 0.80 7.99 12.37
CA ALA A 136 1.72 7.14 11.62
C ALA A 136 1.16 5.74 11.25
N THR A 137 -0.12 5.45 11.52
CA THR A 137 -0.75 4.14 11.25
C THR A 137 -1.08 3.94 9.75
N HIS A 138 -1.02 5.04 9.00
CA HIS A 138 -1.12 5.11 7.55
C HIS A 138 0.26 4.97 6.91
N LYS A 139 0.42 3.92 6.11
CA LYS A 139 1.74 3.41 5.71
C LYS A 139 2.02 3.53 4.21
N MET A 140 3.30 3.57 3.88
CA MET A 140 3.84 3.44 2.53
C MET A 140 4.50 2.07 2.39
N VAL A 141 4.04 1.27 1.43
CA VAL A 141 4.57 -0.08 1.19
C VAL A 141 5.62 -0.04 0.09
N LEU A 142 6.79 -0.64 0.33
CA LEU A 142 7.89 -0.68 -0.63
C LEU A 142 8.46 -2.10 -0.74
N HIS A 143 8.79 -2.54 -1.95
CA HIS A 143 9.66 -3.71 -2.12
C HIS A 143 11.12 -3.34 -1.84
N VAL A 144 11.96 -4.32 -1.49
CA VAL A 144 13.38 -4.07 -1.20
C VAL A 144 14.14 -3.57 -2.43
N GLY A 145 13.77 -4.03 -3.64
CA GLY A 145 14.30 -3.52 -4.90
C GLY A 145 15.03 -4.57 -5.73
N GLY A 146 16.21 -4.24 -6.27
CA GLY A 146 16.99 -5.14 -7.12
C GLY A 146 18.06 -5.92 -6.36
N VAL A 147 18.52 -7.08 -6.88
CA VAL A 147 19.65 -7.85 -6.31
C VAL A 147 21.01 -7.38 -6.79
N TYR A 148 21.10 -6.76 -7.98
CA TYR A 148 22.32 -6.19 -8.56
C TYR A 148 23.56 -7.12 -8.49
N GLY A 149 23.37 -8.42 -8.73
CA GLY A 149 24.43 -9.43 -8.75
C GLY A 149 24.76 -10.05 -7.39
N ASP A 150 24.49 -9.37 -6.27
CA ASP A 150 24.69 -9.87 -4.91
C ASP A 150 23.55 -9.43 -3.99
N LYS A 151 22.69 -10.39 -3.66
CA LYS A 151 21.51 -10.18 -2.81
C LYS A 151 21.89 -9.73 -1.40
N GLN A 152 22.93 -10.29 -0.80
CA GLN A 152 23.34 -9.93 0.56
C GLN A 152 23.85 -8.49 0.62
N GLU A 153 24.65 -8.09 -0.39
CA GLU A 153 25.11 -6.72 -0.50
C GLU A 153 23.96 -5.74 -0.82
N ALA A 154 22.98 -6.17 -1.63
CA ALA A 154 21.78 -5.38 -1.90
C ALA A 154 20.90 -5.14 -0.66
N MET A 155 20.78 -6.13 0.22
CA MET A 155 20.09 -5.98 1.51
C MET A 155 20.85 -5.03 2.45
N LYS A 156 22.19 -5.11 2.48
CA LYS A 156 23.01 -4.17 3.25
C LYS A 156 22.87 -2.74 2.76
N ARG A 157 22.86 -2.52 1.44
CA ARG A 157 22.59 -1.20 0.84
C ARG A 157 21.20 -0.69 1.23
N PHE A 158 20.16 -1.51 1.11
CA PHE A 158 18.81 -1.13 1.55
C PHE A 158 18.82 -0.64 3.01
N MET A 159 19.45 -1.39 3.91
CA MET A 159 19.52 -1.02 5.33
C MET A 159 20.38 0.24 5.58
N ALA A 160 21.44 0.46 4.81
CA ALA A 160 22.26 1.67 4.90
C ALA A 160 21.44 2.89 4.49
N GLU A 161 20.81 2.83 3.32
CA GLU A 161 19.97 3.92 2.78
C GLU A 161 18.76 4.17 3.67
N TYR A 162 18.12 3.12 4.19
CA TYR A 162 17.01 3.26 5.14
C TYR A 162 17.43 4.07 6.38
N ARG A 163 18.63 3.83 6.93
CA ARG A 163 19.10 4.54 8.14
C ARG A 163 19.28 6.04 7.91
N GLU A 164 19.63 6.43 6.68
CA GLU A 164 19.81 7.83 6.29
C GLU A 164 18.50 8.54 5.91
N LEU A 165 17.38 7.81 5.79
CA LEU A 165 16.07 8.42 5.52
C LEU A 165 15.67 9.38 6.65
N ASP A 166 14.82 10.35 6.29
CA ASP A 166 14.19 11.21 7.28
C ASP A 166 13.19 10.41 8.15
N GLU A 167 13.09 10.76 9.44
CA GLU A 167 12.19 10.08 10.38
C GLU A 167 10.71 10.18 9.97
N THR A 168 10.32 11.24 9.25
CA THR A 168 8.98 11.37 8.67
C THR A 168 8.66 10.26 7.66
N ILE A 169 9.66 9.83 6.88
CA ILE A 169 9.54 8.69 5.97
C ILE A 169 9.55 7.39 6.77
N LYS A 170 10.53 7.20 7.66
CA LYS A 170 10.72 5.95 8.41
C LYS A 170 9.48 5.56 9.20
N ARG A 171 8.79 6.52 9.85
CA ARG A 171 7.57 6.23 10.63
C ARG A 171 6.43 5.67 9.78
N ARG A 172 6.44 5.87 8.46
CA ARG A 172 5.39 5.40 7.53
C ARG A 172 5.84 4.25 6.64
N LEU A 173 7.14 4.09 6.41
CA LEU A 173 7.67 3.10 5.47
C LEU A 173 7.61 1.69 6.06
N ILE A 174 7.05 0.76 5.29
CA ILE A 174 6.99 -0.68 5.59
C ILE A 174 7.43 -1.46 4.33
N ILE A 175 7.99 -2.64 4.51
CA ILE A 175 8.51 -3.45 3.40
C ILE A 175 7.72 -4.72 3.13
N GLU A 176 7.68 -5.15 1.89
CA GLU A 176 6.89 -6.30 1.44
C GLU A 176 7.78 -7.36 0.77
N ASN A 177 7.50 -8.64 1.03
CA ASN A 177 8.12 -9.74 0.29
C ASN A 177 7.63 -9.75 -1.16
N ASP A 178 8.50 -10.14 -2.11
CA ASP A 178 8.19 -10.17 -3.54
C ASP A 178 8.27 -11.58 -4.13
N ASP A 179 7.79 -11.71 -5.38
CA ASP A 179 7.65 -12.97 -6.10
C ASP A 179 8.94 -13.47 -6.77
N ARG A 180 10.10 -12.80 -6.59
CA ARG A 180 11.29 -13.08 -7.41
C ARG A 180 12.63 -13.01 -6.69
N TYR A 181 12.86 -12.00 -5.89
CA TYR A 181 14.17 -11.63 -5.34
C TYR A 181 14.21 -11.73 -3.83
N TYR A 182 13.22 -11.18 -3.13
CA TYR A 182 13.22 -11.07 -1.67
C TYR A 182 12.04 -11.83 -1.06
N THR A 183 12.37 -12.96 -0.46
CA THR A 183 11.42 -13.85 0.22
C THR A 183 10.95 -13.22 1.54
N LEU A 184 9.97 -13.87 2.20
CA LEU A 184 9.55 -13.49 3.54
C LEU A 184 10.71 -13.54 4.56
N GLU A 185 11.56 -14.57 4.48
CA GLU A 185 12.72 -14.70 5.37
C GLU A 185 13.71 -13.53 5.22
N ASP A 186 13.93 -13.06 3.98
CA ASP A 186 14.84 -11.93 3.74
C ASP A 186 14.30 -10.62 4.32
N VAL A 187 13.01 -10.33 4.10
CA VAL A 187 12.41 -9.09 4.62
C VAL A 187 12.28 -9.12 6.14
N LEU A 188 12.03 -10.29 6.76
CA LEU A 188 12.08 -10.45 8.21
C LEU A 188 13.50 -10.24 8.76
N TRP A 189 14.53 -10.73 8.06
CA TRP A 189 15.91 -10.48 8.44
C TRP A 189 16.26 -8.98 8.39
N ILE A 190 15.82 -8.27 7.35
CA ILE A 190 15.98 -6.80 7.27
C ILE A 190 15.24 -6.13 8.43
N ALA A 191 13.98 -6.52 8.65
CA ALA A 191 13.13 -5.98 9.72
C ALA A 191 13.77 -6.14 11.11
N GLU A 192 14.40 -7.27 11.39
CA GLU A 192 15.14 -7.47 12.64
C GLU A 192 16.24 -6.42 12.83
N LYS A 193 17.02 -6.11 11.77
CA LYS A 193 18.20 -5.23 11.85
C LYS A 193 17.89 -3.74 11.87
N ILE A 194 16.82 -3.31 11.21
CA ILE A 194 16.47 -1.87 11.09
C ILE A 194 15.10 -1.54 11.67
N GLN A 195 14.41 -2.52 12.26
CA GLN A 195 13.15 -2.34 12.99
C GLN A 195 12.01 -1.76 12.12
N ILE A 196 12.03 -2.08 10.82
CA ILE A 196 11.00 -1.71 9.85
C ILE A 196 9.87 -2.76 9.86
N PRO A 197 8.58 -2.37 9.87
CA PRO A 197 7.49 -3.34 9.78
C PRO A 197 7.40 -4.02 8.42
N VAL A 198 6.92 -5.26 8.42
CA VAL A 198 6.77 -6.10 7.21
C VAL A 198 5.30 -6.26 6.82
N VAL A 199 5.01 -6.15 5.53
CA VAL A 199 3.75 -6.57 4.90
C VAL A 199 3.97 -7.97 4.33
N PHE A 200 3.12 -8.91 4.75
CA PHE A 200 3.07 -10.22 4.12
C PHE A 200 2.19 -10.16 2.88
N ASP A 201 2.73 -10.54 1.72
CA ASP A 201 1.95 -10.87 0.53
C ASP A 201 1.94 -12.38 0.31
N ASN A 202 0.74 -12.96 0.34
CA ASN A 202 0.54 -14.41 0.29
C ASN A 202 0.85 -14.99 -1.11
N LEU A 203 0.57 -14.27 -2.19
CA LEU A 203 0.80 -14.74 -3.56
C LEU A 203 2.29 -14.68 -3.88
N HIS A 204 2.97 -13.59 -3.51
CA HIS A 204 4.42 -13.49 -3.61
C HIS A 204 5.11 -14.61 -2.84
N HIS A 205 4.66 -14.91 -1.62
CA HIS A 205 5.21 -16.01 -0.83
C HIS A 205 5.00 -17.39 -1.47
N LYS A 206 3.84 -17.62 -2.11
CA LYS A 206 3.59 -18.85 -2.87
C LYS A 206 4.54 -19.01 -4.06
N LEU A 207 4.95 -17.90 -4.69
CA LEU A 207 5.82 -17.90 -5.87
C LEU A 207 7.31 -17.90 -5.54
N ASN A 208 7.67 -17.30 -4.40
CA ASN A 208 9.03 -17.19 -3.90
C ASN A 208 9.08 -17.65 -2.43
N PRO A 209 8.88 -18.97 -2.19
CA PRO A 209 8.69 -19.49 -0.85
C PRO A 209 9.98 -19.45 -0.04
N SER A 210 9.81 -19.24 1.26
CA SER A 210 10.81 -19.39 2.32
C SER A 210 10.09 -19.93 3.55
N LEU A 211 10.80 -20.29 4.62
CA LEU A 211 10.15 -20.79 5.86
C LEU A 211 9.15 -21.94 5.58
N THR A 212 9.50 -22.86 4.69
CA THR A 212 8.58 -23.87 4.11
C THR A 212 8.00 -24.88 5.12
N ASN A 213 8.53 -24.89 6.35
CA ASN A 213 8.01 -25.64 7.48
C ASN A 213 6.89 -24.91 8.24
N LEU A 214 6.56 -23.67 7.87
CA LEU A 214 5.52 -22.84 8.48
C LEU A 214 4.30 -22.72 7.57
N ASN A 215 3.12 -22.67 8.16
CA ASN A 215 1.90 -22.29 7.46
C ASN A 215 1.70 -20.75 7.45
N GLU A 216 0.73 -20.27 6.67
CA GLU A 216 0.48 -18.82 6.53
C GLU A 216 0.19 -18.13 7.88
N LYS A 217 -0.50 -18.79 8.81
CA LYS A 217 -0.76 -18.26 10.16
C LYS A 217 0.53 -18.09 10.97
N GLN A 218 1.43 -19.06 10.91
CA GLN A 218 2.74 -18.98 11.56
C GLN A 218 3.60 -17.87 10.93
N CYS A 219 3.56 -17.71 9.61
CA CYS A 219 4.20 -16.59 8.91
C CYS A 219 3.64 -15.24 9.38
N LEU A 220 2.31 -15.09 9.47
CA LEU A 220 1.67 -13.89 9.99
C LEU A 220 2.06 -13.59 11.45
N ALA A 221 2.24 -14.61 12.28
CA ALA A 221 2.70 -14.43 13.65
C ALA A 221 4.14 -13.89 13.75
N LEU A 222 5.03 -14.27 12.82
CA LEU A 222 6.37 -13.68 12.71
C LEU A 222 6.30 -12.24 12.21
N VAL A 223 5.48 -11.98 11.18
CA VAL A 223 5.30 -10.64 10.62
C VAL A 223 4.73 -9.70 11.67
N LYS A 224 3.77 -10.14 12.48
CA LYS A 224 3.17 -9.35 13.57
C LYS A 224 4.20 -8.82 14.57
N GLN A 225 5.28 -9.56 14.83
CA GLN A 225 6.34 -9.13 15.75
C GLN A 225 7.14 -7.92 15.22
N THR A 226 7.07 -7.64 13.92
CA THR A 226 7.70 -6.46 13.31
C THR A 226 6.89 -5.17 13.49
N TRP A 227 5.62 -5.27 13.90
CA TRP A 227 4.72 -4.13 14.08
C TRP A 227 4.65 -3.68 15.54
N LYS A 228 4.83 -2.39 15.79
CA LYS A 228 4.69 -1.77 17.11
C LYS A 228 3.33 -1.08 17.24
N SER A 229 2.96 -0.71 18.46
CA SER A 229 1.71 0.02 18.72
C SER A 229 1.59 1.31 17.89
N VAL A 230 2.70 2.02 17.70
CA VAL A 230 2.78 3.26 16.89
C VAL A 230 2.50 3.03 15.41
N ASP A 231 2.70 1.80 14.92
CA ASP A 231 2.43 1.44 13.53
C ASP A 231 0.96 1.12 13.28
N GLY A 232 0.18 1.02 14.36
CA GLY A 232 -1.18 0.54 14.36
C GLY A 232 -1.24 -0.96 14.09
N ARG A 233 -2.39 -1.39 13.58
CA ARG A 233 -2.66 -2.80 13.31
C ARG A 233 -1.80 -3.32 12.15
N MET A 234 -1.38 -4.58 12.19
CA MET A 234 -0.61 -5.18 11.08
C MET A 234 -1.43 -5.13 9.79
N LYS A 235 -0.75 -4.86 8.67
CA LYS A 235 -1.32 -4.91 7.32
C LYS A 235 -0.75 -6.12 6.57
N MET A 236 -1.59 -6.76 5.77
CA MET A 236 -1.15 -7.74 4.76
C MET A 236 -1.75 -7.44 3.39
N HIS A 237 -1.14 -8.01 2.35
CA HIS A 237 -1.69 -8.09 1.02
C HIS A 237 -2.21 -9.51 0.78
N TYR A 238 -3.44 -9.60 0.28
CA TYR A 238 -4.04 -10.86 -0.13
C TYR A 238 -4.34 -10.81 -1.61
N SER A 239 -3.80 -11.78 -2.34
CA SER A 239 -3.98 -11.98 -3.76
C SER A 239 -4.10 -13.46 -4.09
N GLU A 240 -4.60 -13.74 -5.29
CA GLU A 240 -4.76 -15.08 -5.84
C GLU A 240 -4.22 -15.10 -7.26
N GLN A 241 -3.66 -16.23 -7.68
CA GLN A 241 -3.14 -16.41 -9.02
C GLN A 241 -4.29 -16.49 -10.04
N ASP A 242 -4.19 -15.74 -11.13
CA ASP A 242 -5.01 -15.97 -12.32
C ASP A 242 -4.55 -17.26 -13.02
N PRO A 243 -5.36 -18.34 -13.04
CA PRO A 243 -4.94 -19.63 -13.56
C PRO A 243 -4.66 -19.63 -15.06
N LEU A 244 -5.09 -18.59 -15.78
CA LEU A 244 -4.93 -18.46 -17.23
C LEU A 244 -3.77 -17.55 -17.63
N LYS A 245 -3.06 -16.95 -16.67
CA LYS A 245 -1.97 -16.00 -16.91
C LYS A 245 -0.66 -16.50 -16.30
N ARG A 246 0.42 -15.78 -16.61
CA ARG A 246 1.74 -16.03 -16.03
C ARG A 246 1.70 -15.99 -14.49
N ALA A 247 2.63 -16.72 -13.86
CA ALA A 247 2.88 -16.63 -12.42
C ALA A 247 3.01 -15.16 -11.96
N GLY A 248 2.35 -14.83 -10.84
CA GLY A 248 2.28 -13.49 -10.27
C GLY A 248 1.14 -12.63 -10.82
N ALA A 249 0.41 -13.08 -11.85
CA ALA A 249 -0.75 -12.34 -12.33
C ALA A 249 -1.93 -12.48 -11.36
N HIS A 250 -2.41 -11.35 -10.82
CA HIS A 250 -3.55 -11.35 -9.91
C HIS A 250 -4.84 -11.79 -10.61
N ALA A 251 -5.63 -12.59 -9.91
CA ALA A 251 -6.95 -13.05 -10.31
C ALA A 251 -7.89 -11.89 -10.65
N SER A 252 -8.88 -12.18 -11.50
CA SER A 252 -9.93 -11.23 -11.86
C SER A 252 -10.78 -10.83 -10.66
N SER A 253 -11.05 -11.78 -9.77
CA SER A 253 -11.85 -11.65 -8.55
C SER A 253 -11.36 -12.63 -7.50
N ILE A 254 -11.61 -12.34 -6.21
CA ILE A 254 -11.29 -13.24 -5.10
C ILE A 254 -12.23 -14.46 -5.10
N ASP A 255 -11.67 -15.65 -4.88
CA ASP A 255 -12.42 -16.83 -4.50
C ASP A 255 -12.80 -16.77 -3.02
N ILE A 256 -14.12 -16.73 -2.76
CA ILE A 256 -14.63 -16.47 -1.41
C ILE A 256 -14.41 -17.67 -0.48
N GLU A 257 -14.46 -18.90 -0.98
CA GLU A 257 -14.25 -20.08 -0.15
C GLU A 257 -12.79 -20.17 0.30
N THR A 258 -11.86 -19.96 -0.63
CA THR A 258 -10.42 -19.90 -0.35
C THR A 258 -10.08 -18.81 0.65
N PHE A 259 -10.64 -17.60 0.46
CA PHE A 259 -10.45 -16.49 1.39
C PHE A 259 -11.01 -16.78 2.79
N LEU A 260 -12.17 -17.43 2.89
CA LEU A 260 -12.76 -17.80 4.17
C LEU A 260 -12.00 -18.94 4.87
N GLU A 261 -11.38 -19.85 4.12
CA GLU A 261 -10.51 -20.86 4.73
C GLU A 261 -9.24 -20.21 5.28
N PHE A 262 -8.66 -19.26 4.54
CA PHE A 262 -7.56 -18.43 5.04
C PHE A 262 -7.92 -17.69 6.34
N CYS A 263 -9.13 -17.12 6.44
CA CYS A 263 -9.57 -16.35 7.60
C CYS A 263 -9.96 -17.19 8.83
N LYS A 264 -10.21 -18.49 8.65
CA LYS A 264 -10.81 -19.38 9.66
C LYS A 264 -10.09 -19.34 11.01
N ASP A 265 -8.76 -19.28 10.98
CA ASP A 265 -7.93 -19.34 12.18
C ASP A 265 -7.34 -17.97 12.58
N LEU A 266 -7.73 -16.89 11.90
CA LEU A 266 -7.32 -15.53 12.23
C LEU A 266 -8.11 -15.00 13.44
N GLN A 267 -7.43 -14.25 14.29
CA GLN A 267 -8.07 -13.52 15.39
C GLN A 267 -8.42 -12.09 15.00
N LYS A 268 -9.42 -11.55 15.71
CA LYS A 268 -9.95 -10.21 15.46
C LYS A 268 -8.90 -9.12 15.51
N GLU A 269 -7.79 -9.22 16.25
CA GLU A 269 -6.78 -8.14 16.40
C GLU A 269 -5.55 -8.30 15.49
N GLU A 270 -5.51 -9.35 14.70
CA GLU A 270 -4.26 -9.77 14.05
C GLU A 270 -3.89 -8.88 12.88
N VAL A 271 -4.81 -8.62 11.95
CA VAL A 271 -4.45 -8.07 10.63
C VAL A 271 -5.56 -7.25 9.97
N ASP A 272 -5.20 -6.25 9.16
CA ASP A 272 -6.05 -5.63 8.13
C ASP A 272 -5.57 -6.08 6.74
N ILE A 273 -6.52 -6.33 5.84
CA ILE A 273 -6.24 -7.01 4.57
C ILE A 273 -6.52 -6.08 3.39
N MET A 274 -5.49 -5.82 2.61
CA MET A 274 -5.60 -5.18 1.29
C MET A 274 -5.76 -6.25 0.22
N LEU A 275 -6.87 -6.22 -0.51
CA LEU A 275 -7.11 -7.12 -1.64
C LEU A 275 -6.45 -6.57 -2.90
N GLU A 276 -5.55 -7.36 -3.47
CA GLU A 276 -4.82 -7.02 -4.68
C GLU A 276 -5.41 -7.73 -5.91
N VAL A 277 -6.65 -7.42 -6.27
CA VAL A 277 -7.35 -8.07 -7.40
C VAL A 277 -7.78 -7.08 -8.48
N LYS A 278 -8.20 -7.58 -9.65
CA LYS A 278 -8.55 -6.71 -10.79
C LYS A 278 -9.90 -6.01 -10.65
N ASP A 279 -10.89 -6.64 -10.02
CA ASP A 279 -12.25 -6.07 -9.83
C ASP A 279 -12.38 -5.17 -8.58
N LYS A 280 -11.29 -4.98 -7.84
CA LYS A 280 -11.14 -3.94 -6.81
C LYS A 280 -12.20 -4.06 -5.71
N HIS A 281 -12.97 -2.99 -5.53
CA HIS A 281 -14.04 -2.89 -4.55
C HIS A 281 -15.08 -4.02 -4.68
N VAL A 282 -15.30 -4.60 -5.87
CA VAL A 282 -16.27 -5.70 -6.05
C VAL A 282 -15.88 -6.90 -5.18
N SER A 283 -14.62 -7.33 -5.22
CA SER A 283 -14.14 -8.38 -4.32
C SER A 283 -14.18 -7.95 -2.85
N ALA A 284 -13.86 -6.68 -2.54
CA ALA A 284 -13.95 -6.18 -1.18
C ALA A 284 -15.37 -6.31 -0.61
N LEU A 285 -16.40 -5.93 -1.37
CA LEU A 285 -17.80 -6.07 -0.97
C LEU A 285 -18.19 -7.54 -0.76
N ARG A 286 -17.83 -8.42 -1.70
CA ARG A 286 -18.12 -9.86 -1.61
C ARG A 286 -17.46 -10.48 -0.38
N VAL A 287 -16.20 -10.13 -0.11
CA VAL A 287 -15.46 -10.59 1.07
C VAL A 287 -16.07 -10.06 2.36
N ILE A 288 -16.41 -8.76 2.44
CA ILE A 288 -17.03 -8.18 3.63
C ILE A 288 -18.37 -8.87 3.93
N GLU A 289 -19.20 -9.11 2.91
CA GLU A 289 -20.47 -9.80 3.09
C GLU A 289 -20.28 -11.26 3.52
N ALA A 290 -19.32 -11.97 2.91
CA ALA A 290 -18.99 -13.33 3.31
C ALA A 290 -18.48 -13.43 4.76
N LEU A 291 -17.61 -12.49 5.17
CA LEU A 291 -17.11 -12.39 6.55
C LEU A 291 -18.23 -12.05 7.53
N ARG A 292 -19.14 -11.14 7.19
CA ARG A 292 -20.30 -10.81 8.03
C ARG A 292 -21.18 -12.02 8.30
N ASN A 293 -21.35 -12.89 7.30
CA ASN A 293 -22.18 -14.08 7.42
C ASN A 293 -21.47 -15.24 8.14
N LYS A 294 -20.16 -15.43 7.94
CA LYS A 294 -19.43 -16.61 8.48
C LYS A 294 -18.61 -16.31 9.74
N TYR A 295 -17.98 -15.14 9.80
CA TYR A 295 -17.04 -14.73 10.85
C TYR A 295 -17.26 -13.27 11.30
N PRO A 296 -18.47 -12.87 11.76
CA PRO A 296 -18.79 -11.46 12.05
C PRO A 296 -17.85 -10.81 13.07
N TRP A 297 -17.34 -11.59 14.03
CA TRP A 297 -16.38 -11.12 15.05
C TRP A 297 -15.08 -10.58 14.44
N LEU A 298 -14.71 -10.97 13.21
CA LEU A 298 -13.55 -10.41 12.53
C LEU A 298 -13.78 -8.95 12.10
N LEU A 299 -15.02 -8.53 11.85
CA LEU A 299 -15.37 -7.20 11.35
C LEU A 299 -15.81 -6.20 12.43
N GLU A 300 -16.23 -6.68 13.59
CA GLU A 300 -16.66 -5.82 14.71
C GLU A 300 -15.50 -4.92 15.21
N GLU A 301 -15.83 -3.84 15.92
CA GLU A 301 -14.86 -2.97 16.65
C GLU A 301 -14.58 -3.53 18.04
#